data_AF-A0A1V4QPH9-F1
#
_entry.id   AF-A0A1V4QPH9-F1
#
_cell.length_a   1.000
_cell.length_b   1.000
_cell.length_c   1.000
_cell.angle_alpha   90.00
_cell.angle_beta   90.00
_cell.angle_gamma   90.00
#
_symmetry.space_group_name_H-M   'P 1'
#
loop_
_entity.id
_entity.type
_entity.pdbx_description
1 polymer ?
#
loop_
_entity_poly.entity_id
_entity_poly.type
_entity_poly.pdbx_seq_one_letter_code
_entity_poly.pdbx_strand_id
1 'polypeptide(L)'
;MEGKLADQVRQQAARTIRTKVRDWGNQPRKAGRRWLSELVQNALDSADQAGVTKVHVRMEMTKRMFVFEHDGGHFTIDNLAALITGGSSKPYETPESLGQFGTGFLVTHAVSTKVKAEGFASSGDDSKMPFSLTLDRSGDEAGIQKNIETNLHQLESSDINGSQLSKLTRFVYSFDNDENRRTCSEGLDLWTKILPLAFAFADNLAGVELSEEEKRTSWRRVPTG
;
A
#
# COMPACT_ATOMS: atom_id res chain seq x y z
N MET A 1 12.12 29.73 8.54
CA MET A 1 12.90 28.64 9.19
C MET A 1 12.21 27.31 8.95
N GLU A 2 10.89 27.24 9.14
CA GLU A 2 10.03 26.07 8.88
C GLU A 2 10.19 25.47 7.47
N GLY A 3 10.23 26.30 6.41
CA GLY A 3 10.37 25.79 5.04
C GLY A 3 11.69 25.05 4.76
N LYS A 4 12.81 25.44 5.40
CA LYS A 4 14.10 24.74 5.25
C LYS A 4 14.12 23.40 5.98
N LEU A 5 13.47 23.33 7.15
CA LEU A 5 13.36 22.09 7.91
C LEU A 5 12.47 21.07 7.19
N ALA A 6 11.32 21.51 6.67
CA ALA A 6 10.43 20.66 5.88
C ALA A 6 11.13 20.10 4.63
N ASP A 7 11.92 20.93 3.95
CA ASP A 7 12.70 20.52 2.78
C ASP A 7 13.76 19.46 3.12
N GLN A 8 14.52 19.67 4.21
CA GLN A 8 15.50 18.69 4.71
C GLN A 8 14.85 17.35 5.07
N VAL A 9 13.67 17.37 5.70
CA VAL A 9 12.89 16.16 6.02
C VAL A 9 12.50 15.42 4.74
N ARG A 10 12.02 16.12 3.72
CA ARG A 10 11.64 15.52 2.43
C ARG A 10 12.83 14.96 1.67
N GLN A 11 13.97 15.65 1.69
CA GLN A 11 15.21 15.14 1.10
C GLN A 11 15.67 13.84 1.78
N GLN A 12 15.65 13.81 3.12
CA GLN A 12 16.01 12.61 3.88
C GLN A 12 15.04 11.44 3.61
N ALA A 13 13.74 11.74 3.49
CA ALA A 13 12.73 10.76 3.10
C ALA A 13 13.02 10.20 1.70
N ALA A 14 13.28 11.07 0.71
CA ALA A 14 13.61 10.66 -0.65
C ALA A 14 14.84 9.75 -0.72
N ARG A 15 15.91 10.12 0.00
CA ARG A 15 17.13 9.30 0.11
C ARG A 15 16.83 7.91 0.70
N THR A 16 16.01 7.88 1.75
CA THR A 16 15.63 6.64 2.44
C THR A 16 14.79 5.74 1.53
N ILE A 17 13.78 6.31 0.87
CA ILE A 17 12.94 5.60 -0.10
C ILE A 17 13.80 5.02 -1.22
N ARG A 18 14.65 5.84 -1.83
CA ARG A 18 15.53 5.40 -2.93
C ARG A 18 16.39 4.20 -2.53
N THR A 19 16.97 4.27 -1.33
CA THR A 19 17.81 3.19 -0.80
C THR A 19 16.98 1.92 -0.58
N LYS A 20 15.85 2.01 0.12
CA LYS A 20 14.99 0.85 0.43
C LYS A 20 14.39 0.21 -0.82
N VAL A 21 13.88 1.01 -1.77
CA VAL A 21 13.31 0.50 -3.03
C VAL A 21 14.37 -0.26 -3.84
N ARG A 22 15.59 0.31 -3.94
CA ARG A 22 16.72 -0.37 -4.59
C ARG A 22 17.09 -1.68 -3.87
N ASP A 23 17.17 -1.65 -2.55
CA ASP A 23 17.55 -2.83 -1.75
C ASP A 23 16.52 -3.96 -1.86
N TRP A 24 15.23 -3.63 -1.95
CA TRP A 24 14.16 -4.59 -2.21
C TRP A 24 14.19 -5.13 -3.64
N GLY A 25 14.46 -4.27 -4.63
CA GLY A 25 14.69 -4.70 -6.02
C GLY A 25 15.86 -5.67 -6.16
N ASN A 26 16.92 -5.51 -5.36
CA ASN A 26 18.06 -6.42 -5.31
C ASN A 26 17.80 -7.72 -4.52
N GLN A 27 16.63 -7.88 -3.90
CA GLN A 27 16.25 -9.05 -3.09
C GLN A 27 14.89 -9.62 -3.53
N PRO A 28 14.69 -9.96 -4.82
CA PRO A 28 13.37 -10.31 -5.37
C PRO A 28 12.72 -11.50 -4.66
N ARG A 29 13.50 -12.51 -4.25
CA ARG A 29 12.99 -13.66 -3.47
C ARG A 29 12.46 -13.27 -2.09
N LYS A 30 13.10 -12.31 -1.42
CA LYS A 30 12.70 -11.85 -0.09
C LYS A 30 11.50 -10.91 -0.20
N ALA A 31 11.52 -10.02 -1.20
CA ALA A 31 10.42 -9.13 -1.51
C ALA A 31 9.17 -9.92 -1.90
N GLY A 32 9.30 -10.91 -2.79
CA GLY A 32 8.24 -11.84 -3.23
C GLY A 32 7.48 -12.52 -2.09
N ARG A 33 8.17 -12.83 -0.98
CA ARG A 33 7.57 -13.45 0.22
C ARG A 33 6.87 -12.47 1.15
N ARG A 34 7.04 -11.16 0.96
CA ARG A 34 6.62 -10.12 1.91
C ARG A 34 5.63 -9.13 1.34
N TRP A 35 5.80 -8.71 0.09
CA TRP A 35 5.07 -7.55 -0.44
C TRP A 35 3.55 -7.69 -0.34
N LEU A 36 3.01 -8.89 -0.61
CA LEU A 36 1.58 -9.11 -0.55
C LEU A 36 1.07 -9.20 0.89
N SER A 37 1.88 -9.75 1.79
CA SER A 37 1.63 -9.72 3.24
C SER A 37 1.47 -8.30 3.76
N GLU A 38 2.29 -7.37 3.26
CA GLU A 38 2.30 -5.96 3.69
C GLU A 38 1.07 -5.22 3.17
N LEU A 39 0.57 -5.57 1.97
CA LEU A 39 -0.71 -5.05 1.48
C LEU A 39 -1.91 -5.61 2.25
N VAL A 40 -1.89 -6.89 2.60
CA VAL A 40 -2.93 -7.47 3.45
C VAL A 40 -2.87 -6.85 4.85
N GLN A 41 -1.69 -6.70 5.44
CA GLN A 41 -1.54 -6.02 6.73
C GLN A 41 -2.05 -4.58 6.68
N ASN A 42 -1.74 -3.83 5.61
CA ASN A 42 -2.31 -2.50 5.39
C ASN A 42 -3.85 -2.51 5.41
N ALA A 43 -4.47 -3.51 4.78
CA ALA A 43 -5.92 -3.67 4.79
C ALA A 43 -6.49 -3.96 6.19
N LEU A 44 -5.82 -4.80 6.97
CA LEU A 44 -6.24 -5.17 8.33
C LEU A 44 -6.04 -4.00 9.32
N ASP A 45 -4.90 -3.31 9.24
CA ASP A 45 -4.61 -2.15 10.07
C ASP A 45 -5.59 -0.99 9.79
N SER A 46 -5.97 -0.76 8.52
CA SER A 46 -7.04 0.16 8.16
C SER A 46 -8.38 -0.25 8.75
N ALA A 47 -8.65 -1.56 8.78
CA ALA A 47 -9.91 -2.09 9.32
C ALA A 47 -10.01 -1.89 10.82
N ASP A 48 -8.93 -2.13 11.55
CA ASP A 48 -8.85 -1.89 12.98
C ASP A 48 -9.08 -0.41 13.32
N GLN A 49 -8.50 0.51 12.55
CA GLN A 49 -8.72 1.95 12.73
C GLN A 49 -10.15 2.39 12.39
N ALA A 50 -10.77 1.77 11.39
CA ALA A 50 -12.12 2.10 10.95
C ALA A 50 -13.23 1.32 11.67
N GLY A 51 -12.88 0.41 12.59
CA GLY A 51 -13.84 -0.48 13.27
C GLY A 51 -14.50 -1.51 12.34
N VAL A 52 -13.85 -1.87 11.23
CA VAL A 52 -14.34 -2.85 10.26
C VAL A 52 -13.97 -4.26 10.73
N THR A 53 -14.98 -5.09 10.98
CA THR A 53 -14.79 -6.45 11.52
C THR A 53 -14.64 -7.53 10.46
N LYS A 54 -14.90 -7.20 9.18
CA LYS A 54 -14.81 -8.13 8.05
C LYS A 54 -14.16 -7.43 6.87
N VAL A 55 -12.96 -7.87 6.53
CA VAL A 55 -12.15 -7.38 5.43
C VAL A 55 -12.23 -8.37 4.27
N HIS A 56 -12.58 -7.87 3.10
CA HIS A 56 -12.50 -8.55 1.83
C HIS A 56 -11.39 -7.92 0.99
N VAL A 57 -10.49 -8.76 0.52
CA VAL A 57 -9.42 -8.38 -0.41
C VAL A 57 -9.76 -8.90 -1.80
N ARG A 58 -9.61 -8.05 -2.82
CA ARG A 58 -9.67 -8.44 -4.23
C ARG A 58 -8.34 -8.16 -4.90
N MET A 59 -7.89 -9.12 -5.68
CA MET A 59 -6.66 -9.06 -6.43
C MET A 59 -6.95 -9.38 -7.89
N GLU A 60 -6.39 -8.60 -8.79
CA GLU A 60 -6.46 -8.84 -10.23
C GLU A 60 -5.06 -8.74 -10.83
N MET A 61 -4.63 -9.78 -11.53
CA MET A 61 -3.39 -9.76 -12.31
C MET A 61 -3.72 -9.91 -13.79
N THR A 62 -3.20 -8.99 -14.58
CA THR A 62 -3.27 -9.02 -16.05
C THR A 62 -1.87 -9.14 -16.65
N LYS A 63 -1.75 -9.04 -17.97
CA LYS A 63 -0.44 -8.95 -18.63
C LYS A 63 0.28 -7.62 -18.37
N ARG A 64 -0.43 -6.57 -17.98
CA ARG A 64 0.11 -5.19 -17.91
C ARG A 64 0.16 -4.62 -16.50
N MET A 65 -0.61 -5.17 -15.57
CA MET A 65 -0.70 -4.63 -14.22
C MET A 65 -1.18 -5.67 -13.22
N PHE A 66 -0.92 -5.37 -11.96
CA PHE A 66 -1.55 -5.97 -10.80
C PHE A 66 -2.35 -4.92 -10.04
N VAL A 67 -3.54 -5.29 -9.58
CA VAL A 67 -4.45 -4.45 -8.80
C VAL A 67 -4.74 -5.16 -7.48
N PHE A 68 -4.58 -4.45 -6.37
CA PHE A 68 -5.00 -4.87 -5.04
C PHE A 68 -6.07 -3.91 -4.53
N GLU A 69 -7.21 -4.44 -4.10
CA GLU A 69 -8.33 -3.68 -3.53
C GLU A 69 -8.77 -4.29 -2.20
N HIS A 70 -9.20 -3.45 -1.26
CA HIS A 70 -9.82 -3.93 -0.02
C HIS A 70 -10.91 -2.98 0.49
N ASP A 71 -11.83 -3.53 1.29
CA ASP A 71 -12.91 -2.79 1.95
C ASP A 71 -12.62 -2.51 3.44
N GLY A 72 -11.39 -2.74 3.89
CA GLY A 72 -10.91 -2.45 5.26
C GLY A 72 -10.96 -0.98 5.68
N GLY A 73 -11.57 -0.07 4.91
CA GLY A 73 -11.80 1.31 5.33
C GLY A 73 -10.82 2.31 4.74
N HIS A 74 -10.69 3.44 5.45
CA HIS A 74 -10.07 4.67 4.97
C HIS A 74 -8.72 4.91 5.66
N PHE A 75 -7.91 5.77 5.07
CA PHE A 75 -6.65 6.23 5.67
C PHE A 75 -6.92 7.35 6.67
N THR A 76 -6.13 7.43 7.72
CA THR A 76 -5.91 8.71 8.40
C THR A 76 -4.98 9.58 7.56
N ILE A 77 -5.05 10.90 7.73
CA ILE A 77 -4.10 11.83 7.08
C ILE A 77 -2.65 11.43 7.41
N ASP A 78 -2.37 11.02 8.64
CA ASP A 78 -1.03 10.57 9.06
C ASP A 78 -0.57 9.30 8.34
N ASN A 79 -1.44 8.31 8.16
CA ASN A 79 -1.09 7.09 7.41
C ASN A 79 -0.82 7.41 5.94
N LEU A 80 -1.59 8.33 5.35
CA LEU A 80 -1.40 8.73 3.97
C LEU A 80 -0.10 9.53 3.79
N ALA A 81 0.22 10.42 4.74
CA ALA A 81 1.50 11.10 4.79
C ALA A 81 2.68 10.11 4.97
N ALA A 82 2.54 9.09 5.83
CA ALA A 82 3.54 8.04 5.98
C ALA A 82 3.71 7.21 4.70
N LEU A 83 2.63 6.93 3.98
CA LEU A 83 2.67 6.27 2.67
C LEU A 83 3.44 7.11 1.63
N ILE A 84 3.20 8.43 1.59
CA ILE A 84 3.87 9.37 0.68
C ILE A 84 5.36 9.52 1.02
N THR A 85 5.70 9.60 2.31
CA THR A 85 7.08 9.84 2.76
C THR A 85 7.89 8.56 2.96
N GLY A 86 7.28 7.37 2.81
CA GLY A 86 7.93 6.09 3.12
C GLY A 86 8.28 5.93 4.61
N GLY A 87 7.64 6.72 5.47
CA GLY A 87 7.88 6.81 6.91
C GLY A 87 7.01 5.86 7.74
N SER A 88 7.02 6.05 9.06
CA SER A 88 6.07 5.43 9.98
C SER A 88 5.13 6.50 10.50
N SER A 89 3.82 6.21 10.57
CA SER A 89 2.80 7.12 11.15
C SER A 89 2.67 6.98 12.67
N LYS A 90 3.33 6.00 13.31
CA LYS A 90 3.28 5.83 14.76
C LYS A 90 4.33 6.72 15.45
N PRO A 91 3.96 7.48 16.51
CA PRO A 91 4.89 8.33 17.23
C PRO A 91 6.08 7.53 17.78
N TYR A 92 7.24 8.16 17.78
CA TYR A 92 8.57 7.60 18.07
C TYR A 92 8.77 7.02 19.49
N GLU A 93 7.73 6.99 20.34
CA GLU A 93 7.87 6.69 21.78
C GLU A 93 7.69 5.22 22.19
N THR A 94 7.54 4.26 21.27
CA THR A 94 7.53 2.83 21.64
C THR A 94 8.50 2.02 20.78
N PRO A 95 9.60 1.49 21.36
CA PRO A 95 10.61 0.70 20.63
C PRO A 95 10.09 -0.63 20.03
N GLU A 96 8.87 -1.04 20.37
CA GLU A 96 8.35 -2.39 20.11
C GLU A 96 7.01 -2.43 19.37
N SER A 97 6.55 -1.31 18.78
CA SER A 97 5.30 -1.34 18.01
C SER A 97 5.51 -1.97 16.62
N LEU A 98 5.00 -3.21 16.48
CA LEU A 98 4.87 -4.02 15.26
C LEU A 98 3.96 -3.38 14.20
N GLY A 99 4.24 -2.17 13.73
CA GLY A 99 3.52 -1.59 12.59
C GLY A 99 4.22 -0.38 12.00
N GLN A 100 5.07 -0.63 11.00
CA GLN A 100 5.77 0.40 10.22
C GLN A 100 5.02 0.69 8.91
N PHE A 101 3.82 1.25 9.01
CA PHE A 101 2.84 1.33 7.92
C PHE A 101 3.42 1.77 6.55
N GLY A 102 4.28 2.80 6.51
CA GLY A 102 4.88 3.26 5.26
C GLY A 102 6.23 2.61 4.89
N THR A 103 7.00 2.04 5.83
CA THR A 103 8.25 1.32 5.50
C THR A 103 7.97 -0.08 4.96
N GLY A 104 6.96 -0.76 5.50
CA GLY A 104 6.48 -2.04 4.98
C GLY A 104 6.01 -1.90 3.54
N PHE A 105 5.24 -0.85 3.25
CA PHE A 105 4.74 -0.58 1.90
C PHE A 105 5.84 -0.42 0.84
N LEU A 106 7.05 0.02 1.21
CA LEU A 106 8.16 0.15 0.26
C LEU A 106 8.59 -1.19 -0.36
N VAL A 107 8.34 -2.34 0.29
CA VAL A 107 8.65 -3.65 -0.34
C VAL A 107 7.77 -3.95 -1.54
N THR A 108 6.57 -3.34 -1.61
CA THR A 108 5.68 -3.49 -2.78
C THR A 108 6.27 -2.87 -4.04
N HIS A 109 7.24 -1.96 -3.91
CA HIS A 109 7.92 -1.37 -5.05
C HIS A 109 8.89 -2.33 -5.75
N ALA A 110 9.13 -3.52 -5.19
CA ALA A 110 9.77 -4.62 -5.91
C ALA A 110 8.90 -5.16 -7.05
N VAL A 111 7.57 -5.00 -6.97
CA VAL A 111 6.64 -5.34 -8.06
C VAL A 111 6.61 -4.24 -9.11
N SER A 112 6.54 -2.98 -8.69
CA SER A 112 6.65 -1.83 -9.60
C SER A 112 7.16 -0.61 -8.85
N THR A 113 8.13 0.10 -9.43
CA THR A 113 8.63 1.36 -8.84
C THR A 113 7.61 2.50 -8.89
N LYS A 114 6.50 2.33 -9.61
CA LYS A 114 5.40 3.31 -9.70
C LYS A 114 4.10 2.65 -9.25
N VAL A 115 3.51 3.22 -8.19
CA VAL A 115 2.27 2.69 -7.62
C VAL A 115 1.23 3.79 -7.59
N LYS A 116 0.07 3.55 -8.19
CA LYS A 116 -1.09 4.42 -8.04
C LYS A 116 -1.88 3.96 -6.81
N ALA A 117 -2.14 4.87 -5.88
CA ALA A 117 -2.91 4.61 -4.67
C ALA A 117 -4.19 5.46 -4.69
N GLU A 118 -5.33 4.83 -4.48
CA GLU A 118 -6.65 5.46 -4.50
C GLU A 118 -7.45 4.99 -3.28
N GLY A 119 -8.32 5.85 -2.76
CA GLY A 119 -9.16 5.51 -1.62
C GLY A 119 -9.79 6.73 -0.98
N PHE A 120 -10.04 6.64 0.32
CA PHE A 120 -10.54 7.75 1.13
C PHE A 120 -9.60 8.03 2.30
N ALA A 121 -9.49 9.29 2.68
CA ALA A 121 -8.80 9.75 3.87
C ALA A 121 -9.75 10.50 4.81
N SER A 122 -9.52 10.44 6.12
CA SER A 122 -10.25 11.23 7.13
C SER A 122 -9.28 11.85 8.13
N SER A 123 -9.63 13.06 8.58
CA SER A 123 -9.00 13.81 9.67
C SER A 123 -9.53 13.41 11.05
N GLY A 124 -10.43 12.42 11.16
CA GLY A 124 -11.09 12.03 12.42
C GLY A 124 -12.40 12.76 12.69
N ASP A 125 -12.81 13.68 11.79
CA ASP A 125 -14.19 14.14 11.68
C ASP A 125 -15.00 13.16 10.80
N ASP A 126 -16.33 13.34 10.75
CA ASP A 126 -17.19 12.51 9.87
C ASP A 126 -16.93 12.75 8.36
N SER A 127 -16.03 13.66 8.00
CA SER A 127 -15.69 13.93 6.61
C SER A 127 -14.65 12.94 6.09
N LYS A 128 -14.94 12.38 4.92
CA LYS A 128 -14.05 11.51 4.17
C LYS A 128 -13.79 12.17 2.83
N MET A 129 -12.54 12.48 2.57
CA MET A 129 -12.10 12.98 1.28
C MET A 129 -11.59 11.81 0.44
N PRO A 130 -12.03 11.66 -0.83
CA PRO A 130 -11.37 10.72 -1.72
C PRO A 130 -9.88 11.10 -1.86
N PHE A 131 -9.02 10.23 -2.38
CA PHE A 131 -7.69 10.60 -2.87
C PHE A 131 -7.28 9.72 -4.05
N SER A 132 -6.40 10.24 -4.90
CA SER A 132 -5.73 9.49 -5.97
C SER A 132 -4.32 10.04 -6.16
N LEU A 133 -3.32 9.28 -5.72
CA LEU A 133 -1.91 9.66 -5.71
C LEU A 133 -1.09 8.73 -6.59
N THR A 134 0.02 9.22 -7.13
CA THR A 134 1.01 8.37 -7.81
C THR A 134 2.33 8.43 -7.04
N LEU A 135 2.71 7.31 -6.44
CA LEU A 135 3.96 7.12 -5.73
C LEU A 135 5.03 6.68 -6.74
N ASP A 136 5.73 7.63 -7.35
CA ASP A 136 6.78 7.36 -8.35
C ASP A 136 8.16 7.33 -7.68
N ARG A 137 8.73 6.14 -7.55
CA ARG A 137 10.01 5.88 -6.90
C ARG A 137 11.11 5.45 -7.88
N SER A 138 10.86 5.66 -9.17
CA SER A 138 11.79 5.28 -10.25
C SER A 138 12.92 6.29 -10.46
N GLY A 139 12.73 7.53 -10.01
CA GLY A 139 13.66 8.63 -10.22
C GLY A 139 14.89 8.61 -9.31
N ASP A 140 15.72 9.64 -9.47
CA ASP A 140 16.78 9.96 -8.51
C ASP A 140 16.19 10.60 -7.23
N GLU A 141 17.07 10.99 -6.30
CA GLU A 141 16.64 11.58 -5.02
C GLU A 141 15.81 12.86 -5.23
N ALA A 142 16.20 13.71 -6.19
CA ALA A 142 15.47 14.93 -6.51
C ALA A 142 14.09 14.63 -7.13
N GLY A 143 14.00 13.64 -8.03
CA GLY A 143 12.75 13.19 -8.60
C GLY A 143 11.79 12.63 -7.56
N ILE A 144 12.30 11.82 -6.63
CA ILE A 144 11.50 11.25 -5.52
C ILE A 144 11.05 12.36 -4.56
N GLN A 145 11.92 13.31 -4.22
CA GLN A 145 11.57 14.46 -3.39
C GLN A 145 10.44 15.28 -4.04
N LYS A 146 10.56 15.58 -5.34
CA LYS A 146 9.51 16.29 -6.08
C LYS A 146 8.20 15.52 -6.11
N ASN A 147 8.23 14.19 -6.23
CA ASN A 147 7.03 13.35 -6.14
C ASN A 147 6.40 13.38 -4.75
N ILE A 148 7.19 13.39 -3.67
CA ILE A 148 6.71 13.59 -2.29
C ILE A 148 6.00 14.94 -2.18
N GLU A 149 6.63 16.03 -2.63
CA GLU A 149 6.07 17.38 -2.58
C GLU A 149 4.75 17.49 -3.34
N THR A 150 4.71 16.94 -4.55
CA THR A 150 3.50 16.95 -5.39
C THR A 150 2.34 16.23 -4.69
N ASN A 151 2.58 15.04 -4.14
CA ASN A 151 1.55 14.26 -3.47
C ASN A 151 1.09 14.92 -2.16
N LEU A 152 1.99 15.52 -1.37
CA LEU A 152 1.61 16.26 -0.15
C LEU A 152 0.77 17.50 -0.48
N HIS A 153 1.15 18.27 -1.51
CA HIS A 153 0.35 19.40 -1.98
C HIS A 153 -1.04 18.98 -2.47
N GLN A 154 -1.17 17.81 -3.11
CA GLN A 154 -2.47 17.25 -3.51
C GLN A 154 -3.35 16.89 -2.31
N LEU A 155 -2.76 16.43 -1.20
CA LEU A 155 -3.52 16.19 0.03
C LEU A 155 -4.03 17.49 0.67
N GLU A 156 -3.23 18.54 0.67
CA GLU A 156 -3.57 19.83 1.30
C GLU A 156 -4.63 20.62 0.50
N SER A 157 -4.55 20.57 -0.83
CA SER A 157 -5.36 21.41 -1.72
C SER A 157 -6.83 20.98 -1.84
N SER A 158 -7.23 19.82 -1.29
CA SER A 158 -8.59 19.25 -1.46
C SER A 158 -9.04 19.16 -2.94
N ASP A 159 -8.11 19.26 -3.90
CA ASP A 159 -8.34 19.25 -5.35
C ASP A 159 -8.61 17.83 -5.86
N ILE A 160 -9.54 17.16 -5.19
CA ILE A 160 -9.84 15.76 -5.41
C ILE A 160 -11.17 15.70 -6.17
N ASN A 161 -11.05 15.83 -7.49
CA ASN A 161 -12.10 15.49 -8.44
C ASN A 161 -12.42 13.98 -8.30
N GLY A 162 -13.36 13.66 -7.41
CA GLY A 162 -13.70 12.29 -7.03
C GLY A 162 -15.15 11.91 -7.33
N SER A 163 -15.71 12.32 -8.47
CA SER A 163 -16.97 11.73 -8.92
C SER A 163 -16.69 10.27 -9.33
N GLN A 164 -17.13 9.31 -8.52
CA GLN A 164 -17.07 7.84 -8.72
C GLN A 164 -15.81 7.09 -8.23
N LEU A 165 -15.15 7.52 -7.17
CA LEU A 165 -14.20 6.63 -6.49
C LEU A 165 -14.95 5.60 -5.63
N SER A 166 -14.66 4.31 -5.85
CA SER A 166 -15.22 3.21 -5.05
C SER A 166 -14.83 3.41 -3.58
N LYS A 167 -15.68 3.03 -2.62
CA LYS A 167 -15.38 3.06 -1.17
C LYS A 167 -14.17 2.18 -0.75
N LEU A 168 -13.52 1.52 -1.71
CA LEU A 168 -12.39 0.63 -1.51
C LEU A 168 -11.08 1.42 -1.56
N THR A 169 -10.11 0.96 -0.80
CA THR A 169 -8.72 1.32 -1.02
C THR A 169 -8.18 0.45 -2.15
N ARG A 170 -7.44 1.07 -3.09
CA ARG A 170 -6.92 0.45 -4.30
C ARG A 170 -5.47 0.82 -4.54
N PHE A 171 -4.64 -0.19 -4.83
CA PHE A 171 -3.27 -0.03 -5.29
C PHE A 171 -3.11 -0.66 -6.68
N VAL A 172 -2.58 0.11 -7.63
CA VAL A 172 -2.32 -0.34 -9.01
C VAL A 172 -0.82 -0.31 -9.29
N TYR A 173 -0.30 -1.46 -9.68
CA TYR A 173 1.10 -1.69 -10.02
C TYR A 173 1.20 -1.98 -11.51
N SER A 174 1.69 -1.01 -12.29
CA SER A 174 1.96 -1.23 -13.72
C SER A 174 3.24 -2.03 -13.90
N PHE A 175 3.21 -3.00 -14.81
CA PHE A 175 4.39 -3.77 -15.19
C PHE A 175 5.12 -3.04 -16.31
N ASP A 176 6.30 -2.50 -16.00
CA ASP A 176 7.15 -1.84 -16.99
C ASP A 176 7.96 -2.85 -17.81
N ASN A 177 8.12 -4.07 -17.29
CA ASN A 177 8.84 -5.18 -17.94
C ASN A 177 8.34 -6.56 -17.46
N ASP A 178 8.81 -7.62 -18.12
CA ASP A 178 8.43 -9.01 -17.79
C ASP A 178 8.93 -9.45 -16.40
N GLU A 179 10.00 -8.85 -15.88
CA GLU A 179 10.54 -9.15 -14.55
C GLU A 179 9.60 -8.67 -13.44
N ASN A 180 8.96 -7.50 -13.60
CA ASN A 180 7.92 -7.01 -12.69
C ASN A 180 6.73 -7.98 -12.65
N ARG A 181 6.27 -8.41 -13.83
CA ARG A 181 5.17 -9.38 -13.94
C ARG A 181 5.55 -10.71 -13.27
N ARG A 182 6.76 -11.21 -13.53
CA ARG A 182 7.26 -12.45 -12.93
C ARG A 182 7.35 -12.35 -11.40
N THR A 183 7.89 -11.24 -10.88
CA THR A 183 7.98 -10.99 -9.44
C THR A 183 6.61 -10.98 -8.78
N CYS A 184 5.60 -10.38 -9.43
CA CYS A 184 4.22 -10.40 -8.97
C CYS A 184 3.65 -11.82 -8.94
N SER A 185 3.78 -12.57 -10.04
CA SER A 185 3.28 -13.95 -10.16
C SER A 185 3.91 -14.88 -9.12
N GLU A 186 5.24 -14.85 -8.96
CA GLU A 186 5.93 -15.66 -7.95
C GLU A 186 5.47 -15.29 -6.51
N GLY A 187 5.17 -14.01 -6.26
CA GLY A 187 4.61 -13.57 -4.98
C GLY A 187 3.20 -14.08 -4.72
N LEU A 188 2.32 -14.05 -5.72
CA LEU A 188 0.96 -14.59 -5.64
C LEU A 188 0.98 -16.11 -5.40
N ASP A 189 1.83 -16.85 -6.11
CA ASP A 189 2.01 -18.30 -5.92
C ASP A 189 2.50 -18.66 -4.52
N LEU A 190 3.35 -17.84 -3.93
CA LEU A 190 3.83 -18.03 -2.56
C LEU A 190 2.74 -17.68 -1.54
N TRP A 191 2.03 -16.58 -1.76
CA TRP A 191 0.99 -16.09 -0.86
C TRP A 191 -0.19 -17.05 -0.78
N THR A 192 -0.67 -17.56 -1.92
CA THR A 192 -1.78 -18.52 -1.97
C THR A 192 -1.50 -19.79 -1.16
N LYS A 193 -0.23 -20.23 -1.07
CA LYS A 193 0.19 -21.38 -0.24
C LYS A 193 0.14 -21.08 1.26
N ILE A 194 0.34 -19.83 1.67
CA ILE A 194 0.32 -19.42 3.09
C ILE A 194 -0.99 -18.75 3.50
N LEU A 195 -1.90 -18.50 2.56
CA LEU A 195 -3.20 -17.88 2.80
C LEU A 195 -4.02 -18.59 3.89
N PRO A 196 -4.05 -19.94 4.01
CA PRO A 196 -4.73 -20.59 5.14
C PRO A 196 -4.19 -20.15 6.51
N LEU A 197 -2.87 -19.90 6.63
CA LEU A 197 -2.28 -19.37 7.86
C LEU A 197 -2.69 -17.92 8.08
N ALA A 198 -2.75 -17.09 7.03
CA ALA A 198 -3.25 -15.72 7.16
C ALA A 198 -4.69 -15.70 7.69
N PHE A 199 -5.57 -16.58 7.20
CA PHE A 199 -6.90 -16.77 7.80
C PHE A 199 -6.82 -17.32 9.23
N ALA A 200 -5.87 -18.18 9.59
CA ALA A 200 -5.78 -18.65 10.97
C ALA A 200 -5.42 -17.54 11.98
N PHE A 201 -4.69 -16.50 11.56
CA PHE A 201 -4.19 -15.45 12.45
C PHE A 201 -4.90 -14.08 12.34
N ALA A 202 -5.61 -13.81 11.24
CA ALA A 202 -6.32 -12.54 11.03
C ALA A 202 -7.83 -12.76 11.05
N ASP A 203 -8.45 -12.71 12.23
CA ASP A 203 -9.87 -13.01 12.43
C ASP A 203 -10.81 -12.10 11.63
N ASN A 204 -10.42 -10.85 11.43
CA ASN A 204 -11.13 -9.88 10.61
C ASN A 204 -10.95 -10.10 9.10
N LEU A 205 -10.00 -10.94 8.63
CA LEU A 205 -9.92 -11.33 7.22
C LEU A 205 -11.06 -12.31 6.89
N ALA A 206 -12.06 -11.83 6.13
CA ALA A 206 -13.28 -12.55 5.83
C ALA A 206 -13.23 -13.24 4.46
N GLY A 207 -12.58 -12.63 3.47
CA GLY A 207 -12.50 -13.21 2.14
C GLY A 207 -11.36 -12.64 1.30
N VAL A 208 -10.86 -13.48 0.38
CA VAL A 208 -9.84 -13.13 -0.58
C VAL A 208 -10.26 -13.64 -1.95
N GLU A 209 -10.27 -12.78 -2.96
CA GLU A 209 -10.58 -13.10 -4.34
C GLU A 209 -9.37 -12.77 -5.22
N LEU A 210 -8.93 -13.73 -6.03
CA LEU A 210 -7.85 -13.55 -7.01
C LEU A 210 -8.39 -13.86 -8.41
N SER A 211 -8.25 -12.90 -9.32
CA SER A 211 -8.52 -13.08 -10.74
C SER A 211 -7.21 -12.97 -11.53
N GLU A 212 -6.86 -14.02 -12.26
CA GLU A 212 -5.69 -14.08 -13.15
C GLU A 212 -6.16 -14.47 -14.55
N GLU A 213 -6.14 -13.51 -15.48
CA GLU A 213 -6.70 -13.68 -16.82
C GLU A 213 -8.16 -14.19 -16.77
N GLU A 214 -8.42 -15.45 -17.14
CA GLU A 214 -9.75 -16.07 -17.10
C GLU A 214 -9.99 -16.92 -15.84
N LYS A 215 -8.97 -17.13 -15.00
CA LYS A 215 -9.08 -17.92 -13.78
C LYS A 215 -9.49 -17.05 -12.62
N ARG A 216 -10.52 -17.48 -11.88
CA ARG A 216 -10.92 -16.85 -10.63
C ARG A 216 -10.87 -17.87 -9.50
N THR A 217 -10.15 -17.52 -8.44
CA THR A 217 -10.08 -18.31 -7.21
C THR A 217 -10.54 -17.44 -6.04
N SER A 218 -11.32 -18.04 -5.13
CA SER A 218 -11.82 -17.33 -3.95
C SER A 218 -11.66 -18.18 -2.70
N TRP A 219 -11.23 -17.55 -1.62
CA TRP A 219 -11.14 -18.12 -0.29
C TRP A 219 -12.02 -17.31 0.65
N ARG A 220 -12.77 -17.98 1.52
CA ARG A 220 -13.66 -17.33 2.49
C ARG A 220 -13.53 -18.03 3.83
N ARG A 221 -13.57 -17.25 4.92
CA ARG A 221 -13.69 -17.81 6.26
C ARG A 221 -15.07 -18.43 6.39
N VAL A 222 -15.11 -19.70 6.78
CA VAL A 222 -16.37 -20.38 7.14
C VAL A 222 -16.66 -20.04 8.60
N PRO A 223 -17.88 -19.56 8.96
CA PRO A 223 -18.24 -19.33 10.34
C PRO A 223 -18.09 -20.62 11.14
N THR A 224 -17.31 -20.60 12.22
CA THR A 224 -17.41 -21.62 13.26
C THR A 224 -18.67 -21.31 14.05
N GLY A 225 -19.65 -22.22 14.00
CA GLY A 225 -20.91 -22.11 14.75
C GLY A 225 -20.74 -22.18 16.25
#